data_AF-A0A2A4MUM4-F1
#
_entry.id   AF-A0A2A4MUM4-F1
#
_cell.length_a   1.000
_cell.length_b   1.000
_cell.length_c   1.000
_cell.angle_alpha   90.00
_cell.angle_beta   90.00
_cell.angle_gamma   90.00
#
_symmetry.space_group_name_H-M   'P 1'
#
loop_
_entity.id
_entity.type
_entity.pdbx_description
1 polymer ?
#
loop_
_entity_poly.entity_id
_entity_poly.type
_entity_poly.pdbx_seq_one_letter_code
_entity_poly.pdbx_strand_id
1 'polypeptide(L)' 'VDSNSKIANYLAMIGFYDLPLDYLDTFKDQVNSITTMQIKEAFARRVQPEKMLTVMVGGEAQ' A
#
# COMPACT_ATOMS: atom_id res chain seq x y z
N VAL A 1 7.92 -3.86 -20.09
CA VAL A 1 9.34 -3.50 -20.30
C VAL A 1 9.76 -2.62 -19.15
N ASP A 2 10.58 -3.17 -18.27
CA ASP A 2 11.14 -2.45 -17.14
C ASP A 2 12.23 -1.52 -17.65
N SER A 3 12.16 -0.26 -17.25
CA SER A 3 13.20 0.71 -17.57
C SER A 3 14.15 0.81 -16.39
N ASN A 4 15.42 1.12 -16.65
CA ASN A 4 16.39 1.40 -15.59
C ASN A 4 15.88 2.48 -14.60
N SER A 5 15.08 3.43 -15.09
CA SER A 5 14.41 4.43 -14.25
C SER A 5 13.43 3.82 -13.24
N LYS A 6 12.64 2.81 -13.63
CA LYS A 6 11.73 2.12 -12.68
C LYS A 6 12.52 1.38 -11.60
N ILE A 7 13.60 0.70 -11.97
CA ILE A 7 14.45 -0.04 -11.02
C ILE A 7 15.10 0.93 -10.03
N ALA A 8 15.66 2.05 -10.51
CA ALA A 8 16.26 3.06 -9.66
C ALA A 8 15.28 3.64 -8.63
N ASN A 9 14.01 3.87 -9.01
CA ASN A 9 12.98 4.33 -8.09
C ASN A 9 12.67 3.32 -6.98
N TYR A 10 12.59 2.02 -7.32
CA TYR A 10 12.40 0.98 -6.30
C TYR A 10 13.59 0.86 -5.35
N LEU A 11 14.82 0.95 -5.86
CA LEU A 11 16.02 0.95 -5.02
C LEU A 11 16.04 2.15 -4.07
N ALA A 12 15.67 3.34 -4.56
CA ALA A 12 15.56 4.53 -3.72
C ALA A 12 14.49 4.36 -2.61
N MET A 13 13.32 3.78 -2.94
CA MET A 13 12.26 3.49 -1.97
C MET A 13 12.73 2.49 -0.89
N ILE A 14 13.39 1.41 -1.31
CA ILE A 14 13.90 0.37 -0.39
C ILE A 14 14.90 0.97 0.59
N GLY A 15 15.89 1.72 0.09
CA GLY A 15 16.87 2.37 0.96
C GLY A 15 16.28 3.48 1.85
N PHE A 16 15.30 4.23 1.35
CA PHE A 16 14.69 5.33 2.10
C PHE A 16 13.80 4.86 3.26
N TYR A 17 13.01 3.81 3.02
CA TYR A 17 12.10 3.24 4.03
C TYR A 17 12.70 2.07 4.82
N ASP A 18 14.01 1.82 4.67
CA ASP A 18 14.74 0.73 5.33
C ASP A 18 14.06 -0.64 5.12
N LEU A 19 13.65 -0.92 3.89
CA LEU A 19 13.02 -2.19 3.53
C LEU A 19 14.08 -3.29 3.37
N PRO A 20 13.70 -4.57 3.61
CA PRO A 20 14.58 -5.70 3.37
C PRO A 20 15.18 -5.71 1.96
N LEU A 21 16.43 -6.16 1.83
CA LEU A 21 17.11 -6.23 0.53
C LEU A 21 16.49 -7.26 -0.43
N ASP A 22 15.78 -8.25 0.12
CA ASP A 22 15.02 -9.27 -0.63
C ASP A 22 13.59 -8.84 -0.95
N TYR A 23 13.24 -7.56 -0.75
CA TYR A 23 11.90 -7.04 -0.94
C TYR A 23 11.36 -7.33 -2.35
N LEU A 24 12.14 -7.04 -3.41
CA LEU A 24 11.68 -7.25 -4.78
C LEU A 24 11.54 -8.73 -5.15
N ASP A 25 12.33 -9.60 -4.52
CA ASP A 25 12.31 -11.04 -4.76
C ASP A 25 11.09 -11.68 -4.10
N THR A 26 10.82 -11.32 -2.84
CA THR A 26 9.79 -11.95 -2.01
C THR A 26 8.41 -11.30 -2.15
N PHE A 27 8.31 -10.08 -2.70
CA PHE A 27 7.05 -9.33 -2.77
C PHE A 27 5.90 -10.14 -3.39
N LYS A 28 6.16 -10.82 -4.52
CA LYS A 28 5.13 -11.62 -5.21
C LYS A 28 4.62 -12.76 -4.35
N ASP A 29 5.52 -13.46 -3.67
CA ASP A 29 5.18 -14.59 -2.82
C ASP A 29 4.38 -14.13 -1.60
N GLN A 30 4.78 -13.01 -0.99
CA GLN A 30 4.04 -12.39 0.10
C GLN A 30 2.61 -12.02 -0.34
N VAL A 31 2.44 -11.38 -1.50
CA VAL A 31 1.12 -11.03 -2.04
C VAL A 31 0.25 -12.26 -2.28
N ASN A 32 0.82 -13.30 -2.90
CA ASN A 32 0.08 -14.54 -3.19
C ASN A 32 -0.32 -15.33 -1.94
N SER A 33 0.38 -15.14 -0.82
CA SER A 33 0.08 -15.80 0.45
C SER A 33 -1.11 -15.20 1.21
N ILE A 34 -1.62 -14.03 0.80
CA ILE A 34 -2.64 -13.29 1.54
C ILE A 34 -4.01 -13.96 1.40
N THR A 35 -4.69 -14.14 2.54
CA THR A 35 -6.04 -14.70 2.63
C THR A 35 -7.11 -13.61 2.80
N THR A 36 -8.35 -13.92 2.41
CA THR A 36 -9.51 -13.02 2.62
C THR A 36 -9.74 -12.68 4.10
N MET A 37 -9.41 -13.59 5.01
CA MET A 37 -9.52 -13.36 6.45
C MET A 37 -8.55 -12.27 6.90
N GLN A 38 -7.28 -12.37 6.51
CA GLN A 38 -6.25 -11.37 6.83
C GLN A 38 -6.61 -9.99 6.24
N ILE A 39 -7.21 -9.96 5.05
CA ILE A 39 -7.71 -8.71 4.45
C ILE A 39 -8.77 -8.07 5.36
N LYS A 40 -9.79 -8.84 5.76
CA LYS A 40 -10.87 -8.34 6.63
C LYS A 40 -10.33 -7.84 7.97
N GLU A 41 -9.42 -8.60 8.59
CA GLU A 41 -8.80 -8.21 9.85
C GLU A 41 -7.93 -6.94 9.73
N ALA A 42 -7.09 -6.86 8.70
CA ALA A 42 -6.25 -5.69 8.47
C ALA A 42 -7.08 -4.44 8.24
N PHE A 43 -8.17 -4.55 7.47
CA PHE A 43 -9.09 -3.46 7.22
C PHE A 43 -9.76 -3.00 8.52
N ALA A 44 -10.34 -3.92 9.31
CA ALA A 44 -10.98 -3.59 10.58
C ALA A 44 -10.02 -2.91 11.59
N ARG A 45 -8.72 -3.28 11.59
CA ARG A 45 -7.72 -2.66 12.48
C ARG A 45 -7.31 -1.25 12.07
N ARG A 46 -7.27 -0.96 10.77
CA ARG A 46 -6.64 0.27 10.23
C ARG A 46 -7.64 1.29 9.71
N VAL A 47 -8.80 0.85 9.25
CA VAL A 47 -9.84 1.71 8.68
C VAL A 47 -10.96 1.85 9.69
N GLN A 48 -11.11 3.07 10.21
CA GLN A 48 -12.08 3.43 11.25
C GLN A 48 -13.12 4.36 10.62
N PRO A 49 -14.33 3.86 10.28
CA PRO A 49 -15.39 4.66 9.67
C PRO A 49 -15.70 5.95 10.45
N GLU A 50 -15.63 5.88 11.77
CA GLU A 50 -15.87 7.00 12.68
C GLU A 50 -14.80 8.11 12.61
N LYS A 51 -13.66 7.85 11.97
CA LYS A 51 -12.56 8.82 11.76
C LYS A 51 -12.39 9.25 10.30
N MET A 52 -13.33 8.88 9.42
CA MET A 52 -13.25 9.25 8.01
C MET A 52 -13.64 10.72 7.81
N LEU A 53 -12.79 11.45 7.08
CA LEU A 53 -13.08 12.79 6.61
C LEU A 53 -13.48 12.73 5.13
N THR A 54 -14.70 13.17 4.83
CA THR A 54 -15.19 13.31 3.46
C THR A 54 -15.21 14.79 3.09
N VAL A 55 -14.53 15.16 2.01
CA VAL A 55 -14.52 16.54 1.49
C VAL A 55 -15.28 16.55 0.17
N MET A 56 -16.32 17.37 0.07
CA MET A 56 -17.10 17.58 -1.15
C MET A 56 -16.84 18.98 -1.71
N VAL A 57 -16.62 19.08 -3.03
CA VAL A 57 -16.39 20.36 -3.73
C VAL A 57 -17.43 20.49 -4.84
N GLY A 58 -18.34 21.45 -4.68
CA GLY A 58 -19.46 21.72 -5.60
C GLY A 58 -20.73 20.92 -5.27
N GLY A 59 -21.80 21.64 -4.88
CA GLY A 59 -23.08 21.13 -4.37
C GLY A 59 -23.52 21.90 -3.12
N GLU A 60 -24.82 22.14 -2.91
CA GLU A 60 -25.32 22.82 -1.70
C GLU A 60 -24.91 22.04 -0.44
N ALA A 61 -24.29 22.72 0.51
CA ALA A 61 -24.14 22.20 1.86
C ALA A 61 -25.55 22.12 2.47
N GLN A 62 -26.01 20.91 2.75
CA GLN A 62 -27.23 20.70 3.54
C GLN A 62 -26.89 20.78 5.03
#